data_AF-A0A452UK61-F1
#
_entry.id   AF-A0A452UK61-F1
#
_cell.length_a   1.000
_cell.length_b   1.000
_cell.length_c   1.000
_cell.angle_alpha   90.00
_cell.angle_beta   90.00
_cell.angle_gamma   90.00
#
_symmetry.space_group_name_H-M   'P 1'
#
loop_
_entity.id
_entity.type
_entity.pdbx_description
1 polymer ?
#
loop_
_entity_poly.entity_id
_entity_poly.type
_entity_poly.pdbx_seq_one_letter_code
_entity_poly.pdbx_strand_id
1 'polypeptide(L)'
;MCLRRKPSRELVDQDVQPARYHIAFGPVVDGDVVPDDPEILMQQGEFLNYDMLIGVNQGEGLKFVEDSAESEDGVSASAFDFTVSNFVDNLYGYPEGKDVLRETIKFMYTDWADRDNGEMRRKTLLALFTDHPWVAPRGAPAKLHADYQSPVYFYTFYHHCQAEGRPEWADAAHGDELPYVFGVPMVGATDLFPCNFSKNDVMLSAVVMTYWTNFAKTG
;
A
#
# COMPACT_ATOMS: atom_id res chain seq x y z
N MET A 1 -27.54 -8.43 -26.29
CA MET A 1 -26.73 -8.48 -25.04
C MET A 1 -27.65 -8.35 -23.83
N CYS A 2 -27.62 -9.34 -22.93
CA CYS A 2 -28.50 -9.42 -21.76
C CYS A 2 -28.15 -8.36 -20.69
N LEU A 3 -26.87 -8.24 -20.32
CA LEU A 3 -26.40 -7.32 -19.28
C LEU A 3 -26.64 -5.83 -19.60
N ARG A 4 -26.49 -5.42 -20.87
CA ARG A 4 -26.76 -4.04 -21.31
C ARG A 4 -28.21 -3.57 -21.10
N ARG A 5 -29.15 -4.50 -20.84
CA ARG A 5 -30.56 -4.18 -20.59
C ARG A 5 -30.90 -4.07 -19.10
N LYS A 6 -29.95 -4.39 -18.21
CA LYS A 6 -30.13 -4.33 -16.77
C LYS A 6 -29.94 -2.89 -16.25
N PRO A 7 -30.71 -2.44 -15.26
CA PRO A 7 -30.42 -1.18 -14.56
C PRO A 7 -29.04 -1.25 -13.90
N SER A 8 -28.29 -0.15 -13.91
CA SER A 8 -26.95 -0.10 -13.30
C SER A 8 -26.95 -0.52 -11.84
N ARG A 9 -27.99 -0.13 -11.09
CA ARG A 9 -28.16 -0.53 -9.69
C ARG A 9 -28.26 -2.05 -9.51
N GLU A 10 -28.94 -2.75 -10.43
CA GLU A 10 -29.02 -4.21 -10.37
C GLU A 10 -27.64 -4.84 -10.54
N LEU A 11 -26.72 -4.20 -11.27
CA LEU A 11 -25.36 -4.67 -11.48
C LEU A 11 -24.44 -4.35 -10.29
N VAL A 12 -24.53 -3.13 -9.73
CA VAL A 12 -23.66 -2.66 -8.65
C VAL A 12 -24.00 -3.31 -7.31
N ASP A 13 -25.28 -3.61 -7.06
CA ASP A 13 -25.72 -4.18 -5.78
C ASP A 13 -25.41 -5.70 -5.65
N GLN A 14 -24.74 -6.32 -6.64
CA GLN A 14 -24.37 -7.73 -6.59
C GLN A 14 -23.11 -7.96 -5.75
N ASP A 15 -23.14 -9.01 -4.93
CA ASP A 15 -21.98 -9.44 -4.14
C ASP A 15 -21.09 -10.40 -4.95
N VAL A 16 -20.02 -9.87 -5.53
CA VAL A 16 -19.04 -10.64 -6.32
C VAL A 16 -17.69 -10.59 -5.63
N GLN A 17 -17.38 -11.63 -4.86
CA GLN A 17 -16.15 -11.73 -4.09
C GLN A 17 -15.00 -12.32 -4.91
N PRO A 18 -13.88 -11.60 -5.11
CA PRO A 18 -12.68 -12.16 -5.72
C PRO A 18 -11.91 -13.05 -4.75
N ALA A 19 -10.85 -13.70 -5.25
CA ALA A 19 -9.82 -14.25 -4.39
C ALA A 19 -9.23 -13.15 -3.48
N ARG A 20 -8.81 -13.50 -2.27
CA ARG A 20 -8.20 -12.55 -1.33
C ARG A 20 -6.99 -11.87 -1.98
N TYR A 21 -6.84 -10.57 -1.78
CA TYR A 21 -5.81 -9.71 -2.38
C TYR A 21 -5.92 -9.52 -3.91
N HIS A 22 -7.00 -9.99 -4.53
CA HIS A 22 -7.28 -9.80 -5.95
C HIS A 22 -8.55 -8.96 -6.14
N ILE A 23 -8.77 -8.49 -7.37
CA ILE A 23 -9.95 -7.71 -7.76
C ILE A 23 -10.84 -8.51 -8.72
N ALA A 24 -12.15 -8.37 -8.59
CA ALA A 24 -13.11 -9.02 -9.48
C ALA A 24 -13.32 -8.24 -10.78
N PHE A 25 -13.33 -6.90 -10.68
CA PHE A 25 -13.53 -5.99 -11.79
C PHE A 25 -12.47 -4.89 -11.72
N GLY A 26 -11.67 -4.75 -12.79
CA GLY A 26 -10.60 -3.77 -12.90
C GLY A 26 -9.97 -3.78 -14.29
N PRO A 27 -8.80 -3.14 -14.45
CA PRO A 27 -8.01 -3.25 -15.68
C PRO A 27 -7.73 -4.71 -16.05
N VAL A 28 -7.72 -4.99 -17.35
CA VAL A 28 -7.38 -6.31 -17.91
C VAL A 28 -6.37 -6.14 -19.03
N VAL A 29 -5.50 -7.12 -19.23
CA VAL A 29 -4.62 -7.20 -20.41
C VAL A 29 -5.50 -7.56 -21.61
N ASP A 30 -5.94 -6.55 -22.35
CA ASP A 30 -6.84 -6.68 -23.49
C ASP A 30 -6.11 -6.73 -24.84
N GLY A 31 -4.80 -6.42 -24.85
CA GLY A 31 -4.00 -6.35 -26.06
C GLY A 31 -4.17 -5.05 -26.85
N ASP A 32 -4.87 -4.05 -26.29
CA ASP A 32 -5.13 -2.75 -26.93
C ASP A 32 -4.84 -1.60 -25.97
N VAL A 33 -5.68 -1.41 -24.94
CA VAL A 33 -5.46 -0.38 -23.91
C VAL A 33 -4.30 -0.77 -22.99
N VAL A 34 -4.24 -2.04 -22.60
CA VAL A 34 -3.13 -2.65 -21.87
C VAL A 34 -2.58 -3.78 -22.76
N PRO A 35 -1.53 -3.49 -23.56
CA PRO A 35 -1.07 -4.39 -24.61
C PRO A 35 -0.52 -5.75 -24.13
N ASP A 36 0.12 -5.77 -22.96
CA ASP A 36 0.70 -6.98 -22.36
C ASP A 36 0.75 -6.83 -20.83
N ASP A 37 1.31 -7.81 -20.12
CA ASP A 37 1.56 -7.74 -18.70
C ASP A 37 2.37 -6.47 -18.33
N PRO A 38 1.92 -5.65 -17.38
CA PRO A 38 2.64 -4.44 -16.95
C PRO A 38 4.10 -4.69 -16.55
N GLU A 39 4.43 -5.85 -15.98
CA GLU A 39 5.81 -6.20 -15.66
C GLU A 39 6.66 -6.32 -16.93
N ILE A 40 6.13 -6.99 -17.96
CA ILE A 40 6.79 -7.14 -19.26
C ILE A 40 6.96 -5.78 -19.94
N LEU A 41 5.90 -4.96 -19.98
CA LEU A 41 5.93 -3.63 -20.58
C LEU A 41 6.99 -2.74 -19.93
N MET A 42 7.07 -2.74 -18.59
CA MET A 42 8.06 -1.95 -17.86
C MET A 42 9.49 -2.47 -18.05
N GLN A 43 9.68 -3.79 -18.13
CA GLN A 43 10.99 -4.40 -18.42
C GLN A 43 11.47 -4.14 -19.85
N GLN A 44 10.56 -3.90 -20.79
CA GLN A 44 10.87 -3.58 -22.18
C GLN A 44 11.04 -2.06 -22.39
N GLY A 45 10.63 -1.23 -21.44
CA GLY A 45 10.64 0.23 -21.57
C GLY A 45 9.47 0.76 -22.40
N GLU A 46 8.38 0.01 -22.48
CA GLU A 46 7.15 0.36 -23.22
C GLU A 46 6.30 1.38 -22.43
N PHE A 47 6.91 2.49 -22.08
CA PHE A 47 6.29 3.67 -21.47
C PHE A 47 6.91 4.93 -22.10
N LEU A 48 6.18 6.05 -22.13
CA LEU A 48 6.78 7.29 -22.59
C LEU A 48 7.73 7.83 -21.52
N ASN A 49 8.71 8.62 -21.95
CA ASN A 49 9.63 9.29 -21.04
C ASN A 49 8.93 10.47 -20.35
N TYR A 50 8.31 10.21 -19.20
CA TYR A 50 7.77 11.23 -18.29
C TYR A 50 8.62 11.32 -17.02
N ASP A 51 8.65 12.49 -16.39
CA ASP A 51 9.17 12.61 -15.03
C ASP A 51 8.21 11.90 -14.07
N MET A 52 8.73 11.15 -13.10
CA MET A 52 7.94 10.38 -12.14
C MET A 52 8.18 10.82 -10.71
N LEU A 53 7.09 11.13 -10.02
CA LEU A 53 7.05 11.29 -8.56
C LEU A 53 6.21 10.15 -8.00
N ILE A 54 6.82 9.30 -7.18
CA ILE A 54 6.20 8.08 -6.64
C ILE A 54 6.63 7.88 -5.19
N GLY A 55 5.80 7.23 -4.38
CA GLY A 55 6.17 6.98 -2.99
C GLY A 55 5.22 6.08 -2.25
N VAL A 56 5.56 5.85 -0.99
CA VAL A 56 4.90 4.92 -0.07
C VAL A 56 4.70 5.57 1.28
N ASN A 57 3.70 5.12 2.04
CA ASN A 57 3.57 5.45 3.45
C ASN A 57 4.30 4.40 4.31
N GLN A 58 4.69 4.78 5.53
CA GLN A 58 5.48 3.91 6.42
C GLN A 58 4.76 2.60 6.79
N GLY A 59 3.44 2.64 6.96
CA GLY A 59 2.61 1.56 7.48
C GLY A 59 1.36 1.29 6.66
N GLU A 60 1.49 1.28 5.33
CA GLU A 60 0.41 1.01 4.36
C GLU A 60 -0.45 -0.20 4.74
N GLY A 61 0.18 -1.26 5.24
CA GLY A 61 -0.43 -2.53 5.62
C GLY A 61 -1.28 -2.51 6.90
N LEU A 62 -1.56 -1.35 7.51
CA LEU A 62 -2.26 -1.25 8.80
C LEU A 62 -3.52 -2.12 8.87
N LYS A 63 -4.41 -2.02 7.88
CA LYS A 63 -5.70 -2.74 7.86
C LYS A 63 -5.55 -4.27 7.84
N PHE A 64 -4.43 -4.79 7.36
CA PHE A 64 -4.18 -6.25 7.34
C PHE A 64 -3.79 -6.80 8.71
N VAL A 65 -3.38 -5.92 9.62
CA VAL A 65 -2.94 -6.29 10.97
C VAL A 65 -3.96 -5.86 12.04
N GLU A 66 -4.63 -4.72 11.85
CA GLU A 66 -5.65 -4.19 12.76
C GLU A 66 -6.84 -5.15 12.95
N ASP A 67 -7.26 -5.85 11.89
CA ASP A 67 -8.38 -6.80 11.96
C ASP A 67 -8.01 -8.12 12.69
N SER A 68 -6.77 -8.28 13.15
CA SER A 68 -6.37 -9.42 13.98
C SER A 68 -6.70 -9.14 15.45
N ALA A 69 -7.45 -10.05 16.11
CA ALA A 69 -7.95 -9.88 17.48
C ALA A 69 -6.88 -9.74 18.59
N GLU A 70 -5.60 -9.70 18.23
CA GLU A 70 -4.43 -9.59 19.10
C GLU A 70 -3.64 -8.28 18.86
N SER A 71 -4.18 -7.31 18.12
CA SER A 71 -3.39 -6.15 17.64
C SER A 71 -3.04 -5.11 18.71
N GLU A 72 -3.76 -5.03 19.83
CA GLU A 72 -3.48 -4.04 20.89
C GLU A 72 -2.33 -4.46 21.82
N ASP A 73 -2.31 -5.72 22.28
CA ASP A 73 -1.28 -6.27 23.18
C ASP A 73 -0.09 -6.90 22.41
N GLY A 74 -0.08 -6.76 21.08
CA GLY A 74 0.90 -7.37 20.19
C GLY A 74 0.51 -8.78 19.72
N VAL A 75 1.14 -9.22 18.64
CA VAL A 75 0.75 -10.45 17.92
C VAL A 75 1.41 -11.67 18.58
N SER A 76 0.68 -12.76 18.80
CA SER A 76 1.24 -14.04 19.28
C SER A 76 2.10 -14.73 18.21
N ALA A 77 3.01 -15.63 18.62
CA ALA A 77 3.82 -16.40 17.67
C ALA A 77 2.95 -17.24 16.71
N SER A 78 1.88 -17.82 17.24
CA SER A 78 0.91 -18.60 16.46
C SER A 78 0.13 -17.74 15.47
N ALA A 79 -0.31 -16.55 15.87
CA ALA A 79 -1.02 -15.63 14.98
C ALA A 79 -0.09 -15.11 13.87
N PHE A 80 1.17 -14.80 14.19
CA PHE A 80 2.18 -14.45 13.19
C PHE A 80 2.37 -15.57 12.17
N ASP A 81 2.61 -16.80 12.63
CA ASP A 81 2.82 -17.97 11.78
C ASP A 81 1.63 -18.26 10.86
N PHE A 82 0.42 -18.21 11.43
CA PHE A 82 -0.83 -18.38 10.69
C PHE A 82 -1.01 -17.27 9.64
N THR A 83 -0.73 -16.02 9.99
CA THR A 83 -0.93 -14.89 9.08
C THR A 83 0.05 -14.93 7.91
N VAL A 84 1.33 -15.20 8.17
CA VAL A 84 2.35 -15.35 7.11
C VAL A 84 2.00 -16.54 6.21
N SER A 85 1.57 -17.66 6.78
CA SER A 85 1.18 -18.84 5.98
C SER A 85 -0.02 -18.52 5.08
N ASN A 86 -1.07 -17.90 5.61
CA ASN A 86 -2.21 -17.45 4.80
C ASN A 86 -1.82 -16.43 3.74
N PHE A 87 -0.93 -15.49 4.07
CA PHE A 87 -0.43 -14.51 3.11
C PHE A 87 0.21 -15.21 1.90
N VAL A 88 1.10 -16.17 2.15
CA VAL A 88 1.76 -16.94 1.08
C VAL A 88 0.75 -17.75 0.27
N ASP A 89 -0.24 -18.34 0.93
CA ASP A 89 -1.25 -19.18 0.28
C ASP A 89 -2.12 -18.41 -0.70
N ASN A 90 -2.53 -17.21 -0.31
CA ASN A 90 -3.42 -16.38 -1.11
C ASN A 90 -2.71 -15.66 -2.27
N LEU A 91 -1.40 -15.40 -2.16
CA LEU A 91 -0.64 -14.68 -3.19
C LEU A 91 0.15 -15.59 -4.13
N TYR A 92 0.76 -16.65 -3.60
CA TYR A 92 1.62 -17.52 -4.39
C TYR A 92 0.95 -18.84 -4.75
N GLY A 93 -0.20 -19.17 -4.17
CA GLY A 93 -0.92 -20.42 -4.44
C GLY A 93 -0.17 -21.64 -3.90
N TYR A 94 0.07 -22.64 -4.75
CA TYR A 94 0.84 -23.85 -4.39
C TYR A 94 2.00 -24.10 -5.37
N PRO A 95 3.03 -23.23 -5.37
CA PRO A 95 4.20 -23.41 -6.21
C PRO A 95 5.10 -24.53 -5.67
N GLU A 96 5.94 -25.10 -6.52
CA GLU A 96 7.04 -25.95 -6.05
C GLU A 96 7.91 -25.14 -5.06
N GLY A 97 8.19 -25.71 -3.89
CA GLY A 97 8.97 -25.02 -2.85
C GLY A 97 8.17 -24.07 -1.95
N LYS A 98 6.83 -24.10 -1.96
CA LYS A 98 5.97 -23.27 -1.09
C LYS A 98 6.40 -23.26 0.38
N ASP A 99 6.74 -24.42 0.93
CA ASP A 99 7.14 -24.50 2.34
C ASP A 99 8.48 -23.79 2.59
N VAL A 100 9.42 -23.87 1.63
CA VAL A 100 10.67 -23.10 1.69
C VAL A 100 10.38 -21.60 1.65
N LEU A 101 9.47 -21.17 0.78
CA LEU A 101 9.05 -19.76 0.70
C LEU A 101 8.42 -19.28 2.01
N ARG A 102 7.48 -20.05 2.58
CA ARG A 102 6.83 -19.72 3.86
C ARG A 102 7.85 -19.60 4.98
N GLU A 103 8.72 -20.59 5.16
CA GLU A 103 9.72 -20.59 6.23
C GLU A 103 10.75 -19.47 6.04
N THR A 104 11.11 -19.16 4.80
CA THR A 104 12.02 -18.04 4.50
C THR A 104 11.38 -16.69 4.82
N ILE A 105 10.12 -16.47 4.46
CA ILE A 105 9.41 -15.22 4.80
C ILE A 105 9.28 -15.09 6.32
N LYS A 106 8.90 -16.15 7.03
CA LYS A 106 8.85 -16.14 8.50
C LYS A 106 10.22 -15.78 9.09
N PHE A 107 11.29 -16.36 8.54
CA PHE A 107 12.65 -16.07 8.97
C PHE A 107 13.04 -14.61 8.75
N MET A 108 12.74 -14.05 7.58
CA MET A 108 13.12 -12.68 7.21
C MET A 108 12.35 -11.62 8.02
N TYR A 109 11.09 -11.90 8.38
CA TYR A 109 10.24 -10.98 9.14
C TYR A 109 10.19 -11.30 10.64
N THR A 110 11.08 -12.17 11.13
CA THR A 110 11.30 -12.35 12.57
C THR A 110 12.43 -11.44 13.01
N ASP A 111 12.18 -10.58 14.00
CA ASP A 111 13.27 -9.92 14.71
C ASP A 111 13.97 -10.93 15.63
N TRP A 112 15.13 -11.42 15.21
CA TRP A 112 15.90 -12.40 15.97
C TRP A 112 16.55 -11.84 17.22
N ALA A 113 16.69 -10.52 17.35
CA ALA A 113 17.21 -9.87 18.54
C ALA A 113 16.15 -9.75 19.65
N ASP A 114 14.86 -9.71 19.29
CA ASP A 114 13.74 -9.56 20.22
C ASP A 114 12.53 -10.46 19.85
N ARG A 115 12.82 -11.74 19.59
CA ARG A 115 11.88 -12.70 18.98
C ARG A 115 10.59 -12.94 19.75
N ASP A 116 10.63 -12.80 21.08
CA ASP A 116 9.48 -13.10 21.94
C ASP A 116 8.55 -11.89 22.14
N ASN A 117 8.93 -10.71 21.62
CA ASN A 117 8.16 -9.48 21.73
C ASN A 117 6.97 -9.46 20.75
N GLY A 118 5.75 -9.48 21.30
CA GLY A 118 4.51 -9.45 20.52
C GLY A 118 4.32 -8.15 19.74
N GLU A 119 4.74 -7.00 20.27
CA GLU A 119 4.68 -5.73 19.55
C GLU A 119 5.64 -5.72 18.37
N MET A 120 6.83 -6.32 18.52
CA MET A 120 7.78 -6.40 17.43
C MET A 120 7.27 -7.32 16.32
N ARG A 121 6.63 -8.45 16.68
CA ARG A 121 5.91 -9.29 15.69
C ARG A 121 4.80 -8.53 14.99
N ARG A 122 4.06 -7.66 15.69
CA ARG A 122 3.05 -6.80 15.06
C ARG A 122 3.68 -5.84 14.04
N LYS A 123 4.80 -5.19 14.42
CA LYS A 123 5.53 -4.27 13.53
C LYS A 123 6.08 -4.97 12.30
N THR A 124 6.68 -6.15 12.44
CA THR A 124 7.23 -6.88 11.29
C THR A 124 6.14 -7.51 10.43
N LEU A 125 5.00 -7.92 11.00
CA LEU A 125 3.85 -8.35 10.22
C LEU A 125 3.26 -7.20 9.41
N LEU A 126 3.14 -6.02 10.01
CA LEU A 126 2.74 -4.80 9.30
C LEU A 126 3.75 -4.46 8.20
N ALA A 127 5.05 -4.58 8.46
CA ALA A 127 6.09 -4.40 7.45
C ALA A 127 5.93 -5.40 6.28
N LEU A 128 5.65 -6.67 6.52
CA LEU A 128 5.37 -7.66 5.45
C LEU A 128 4.21 -7.20 4.55
N PHE A 129 3.11 -6.77 5.17
CA PHE A 129 1.93 -6.29 4.45
C PHE A 129 2.14 -4.91 3.82
N THR A 130 3.14 -4.14 4.22
CA THR A 130 3.56 -2.89 3.56
C THR A 130 4.56 -3.15 2.44
N ASP A 131 5.47 -4.09 2.61
CA ASP A 131 6.58 -4.29 1.70
C ASP A 131 6.12 -4.90 0.38
N HIS A 132 5.34 -5.98 0.46
CA HIS A 132 4.98 -6.77 -0.72
C HIS A 132 3.98 -6.08 -1.67
N PRO A 133 2.78 -5.66 -1.23
CA PRO A 133 1.80 -5.03 -2.14
C PRO A 133 2.11 -3.57 -2.46
N TRP A 134 3.11 -2.97 -1.80
CA TRP A 134 3.28 -1.52 -1.76
C TRP A 134 4.73 -1.11 -2.01
N VAL A 135 5.69 -1.41 -1.14
CA VAL A 135 7.09 -0.95 -1.32
C VAL A 135 7.74 -1.57 -2.56
N ALA A 136 7.75 -2.90 -2.67
CA ALA A 136 8.34 -3.61 -3.80
C ALA A 136 7.76 -3.19 -5.17
N PRO A 137 6.43 -3.16 -5.38
CA PRO A 137 5.83 -2.77 -6.65
C PRO A 137 5.89 -1.27 -6.95
N ARG A 138 6.42 -0.45 -6.04
CA ARG A 138 6.78 0.95 -6.35
C ARG A 138 8.28 1.10 -6.59
N GLY A 139 9.11 0.36 -5.85
CA GLY A 139 10.56 0.35 -6.02
C GLY A 139 11.02 -0.23 -7.36
N ALA A 140 10.47 -1.36 -7.79
CA ALA A 140 10.88 -2.01 -9.03
C ALA A 140 10.53 -1.15 -10.27
N PRO A 141 9.29 -0.65 -10.44
CA PRO A 141 8.96 0.31 -11.48
C PRO A 141 9.77 1.60 -11.45
N ALA A 142 9.98 2.20 -10.26
CA ALA A 142 10.79 3.41 -10.12
C ALA A 142 12.23 3.19 -10.60
N LYS A 143 12.81 2.03 -10.26
CA LYS A 143 14.13 1.64 -10.74
C LYS A 143 14.16 1.46 -12.26
N LEU A 144 13.21 0.71 -12.82
CA LEU A 144 13.14 0.50 -14.27
C LEU A 144 13.02 1.85 -15.00
N HIS A 145 12.15 2.74 -14.52
CA HIS A 145 11.96 4.04 -15.14
C HIS A 145 13.25 4.89 -15.13
N ALA A 146 14.01 4.85 -14.03
CA ALA A 146 15.31 5.51 -13.93
C ALA A 146 16.38 4.85 -14.84
N ASP A 147 16.38 3.52 -14.96
CA ASP A 147 17.31 2.78 -15.83
C ASP A 147 17.10 3.13 -17.32
N TYR A 148 15.87 3.48 -17.71
CA TYR A 148 15.51 4.03 -19.03
C TYR A 148 15.70 5.56 -19.15
N GLN A 149 16.49 6.17 -18.26
CA GLN A 149 16.91 7.58 -18.28
C GLN A 149 15.80 8.63 -18.05
N SER A 150 14.70 8.23 -17.43
CA SER A 150 13.66 9.17 -16.98
C SER A 150 13.96 9.71 -15.58
N PRO A 151 13.70 11.00 -15.28
CA PRO A 151 13.79 11.53 -13.92
C PRO A 151 12.80 10.87 -12.96
N VAL A 152 13.30 10.41 -11.81
CA VAL A 152 12.48 9.76 -10.78
C VAL A 152 12.75 10.38 -9.41
N TYR A 153 11.68 10.77 -8.73
CA TYR A 153 11.66 11.26 -7.37
C TYR A 153 10.87 10.27 -6.51
N PHE A 154 11.56 9.62 -5.57
CA PHE A 154 10.94 8.66 -4.68
C PHE A 154 10.78 9.24 -3.28
N TYR A 155 9.59 9.15 -2.69
CA TYR A 155 9.34 9.58 -1.31
C TYR A 155 8.85 8.45 -0.42
N THR A 156 9.05 8.64 0.88
CA THR A 156 8.50 7.81 1.94
C THR A 156 7.82 8.72 2.96
N PHE A 157 6.54 8.49 3.23
CA PHE A 157 5.72 9.34 4.09
C PHE A 157 5.62 8.75 5.50
N TYR A 158 6.23 9.44 6.47
CA TYR A 158 6.39 9.00 7.87
C TYR A 158 5.54 9.81 8.86
N HIS A 159 4.51 10.49 8.37
CA HIS A 159 3.70 11.38 9.20
C HIS A 159 2.22 11.10 9.00
N HIS A 160 1.41 11.31 10.02
CA HIS A 160 -0.04 11.27 9.93
C HIS A 160 -0.64 12.17 11.02
N CYS A 161 -1.91 12.53 10.85
CA CYS A 161 -2.64 13.28 11.86
C CYS A 161 -3.18 12.34 12.94
N GLN A 162 -3.48 12.91 14.11
CA GLN A 162 -4.21 12.21 15.17
C GLN A 162 -5.70 12.17 14.80
N ALA A 163 -6.26 10.96 14.72
CA ALA A 163 -7.65 10.70 14.38
C ALA A 163 -8.28 9.78 15.44
N GLU A 164 -9.55 10.01 15.76
CA GLU A 164 -10.29 9.15 16.68
C GLU A 164 -10.45 7.74 16.10
N GLY A 165 -10.25 6.72 16.93
CA GLY A 165 -10.34 5.31 16.52
C GLY A 165 -9.09 4.74 15.85
N ARG A 166 -8.02 5.52 15.68
CA ARG A 166 -6.72 5.02 15.21
C ARG A 166 -5.90 4.44 16.37
N PRO A 167 -5.31 3.24 16.23
CA PRO A 167 -4.41 2.71 17.26
C PRO A 167 -3.18 3.62 17.48
N GLU A 168 -2.82 3.88 18.74
CA GLU A 168 -1.69 4.77 19.08
C GLU A 168 -0.35 4.29 18.51
N TRP A 169 -0.21 2.99 18.30
CA TRP A 169 1.01 2.37 17.77
C TRP A 169 1.15 2.47 16.25
N ALA A 170 0.10 2.91 15.54
CA ALA A 170 0.02 2.87 14.08
C ALA A 170 0.81 4.02 13.45
N ASP A 171 1.81 3.65 12.65
CA ASP A 171 2.52 4.55 11.74
C ASP A 171 1.61 5.03 10.59
N ALA A 172 2.11 5.90 9.70
CA ALA A 172 1.37 6.43 8.55
C ALA A 172 0.82 5.32 7.64
N ALA A 173 -0.50 5.16 7.60
CA ALA A 173 -1.26 4.13 6.91
C ALA A 173 -1.64 4.55 5.49
N HIS A 174 -2.26 3.64 4.76
CA HIS A 174 -2.68 3.87 3.38
C HIS A 174 -3.62 5.08 3.25
N GLY A 175 -3.21 6.08 2.45
CA GLY A 175 -3.99 7.30 2.18
C GLY A 175 -3.77 8.46 3.16
N ASP A 176 -2.93 8.30 4.19
CA ASP A 176 -2.66 9.35 5.18
C ASP A 176 -1.93 10.57 4.62
N GLU A 177 -1.29 10.46 3.46
CA GLU A 177 -0.63 11.56 2.77
C GLU A 177 -1.63 12.51 2.09
N LEU A 178 -2.82 12.01 1.74
CA LEU A 178 -3.81 12.75 0.95
C LEU A 178 -4.22 14.09 1.58
N PRO A 179 -4.54 14.20 2.88
CA PRO A 179 -4.87 15.49 3.48
C PRO A 179 -3.77 16.53 3.30
N TYR A 180 -2.51 16.11 3.34
CA TYR A 180 -1.34 16.98 3.21
C TYR A 180 -1.11 17.41 1.76
N VAL A 181 -1.32 16.50 0.81
CA VAL A 181 -1.27 16.78 -0.64
C VAL A 181 -2.34 17.80 -1.03
N PHE A 182 -3.53 17.73 -0.44
CA PHE A 182 -4.66 18.60 -0.79
C PHE A 182 -4.81 19.85 0.09
N GLY A 183 -3.87 20.12 1.00
CA GLY A 183 -3.93 21.35 1.81
C GLY A 183 -4.98 21.35 2.92
N VAL A 184 -5.55 20.19 3.27
CA VAL A 184 -6.64 20.09 4.27
C VAL A 184 -6.26 20.68 5.63
N PRO A 185 -5.03 20.48 6.16
CA PRO A 185 -4.62 21.12 7.41
C PRO A 185 -4.77 22.64 7.45
N MET A 186 -4.72 23.33 6.29
CA MET A 186 -4.84 24.79 6.21
C MET A 186 -6.26 25.30 6.44
N VAL A 187 -7.28 24.47 6.19
CA VAL A 187 -8.70 24.79 6.40
C VAL A 187 -9.26 24.17 7.69
N GLY A 188 -8.54 23.23 8.29
CA GLY A 188 -8.93 22.53 9.50
C GLY A 188 -9.65 21.20 9.22
N ALA A 189 -10.18 20.58 10.28
CA ALA A 189 -10.91 19.32 10.18
C ALA A 189 -12.14 19.46 9.26
N THR A 190 -12.41 18.42 8.47
CA THR A 190 -13.57 18.34 7.56
C THR A 190 -14.35 17.06 7.81
N ASP A 191 -15.55 16.95 7.25
CA ASP A 191 -16.35 15.71 7.35
C ASP A 191 -15.62 14.49 6.74
N LEU A 192 -14.84 14.72 5.67
CA LEU A 192 -14.07 13.67 5.00
C LEU A 192 -12.76 13.34 5.74
N PHE A 193 -12.12 14.35 6.34
CA PHE A 193 -10.88 14.21 7.10
C PHE A 193 -11.08 14.80 8.50
N PRO A 194 -11.72 14.03 9.42
CA PRO A 194 -12.01 14.47 10.78
C PRO A 194 -10.76 14.36 11.67
N CYS A 195 -9.64 14.89 11.21
CA CYS A 195 -8.36 14.87 11.91
C CYS A 195 -8.15 16.15 12.72
N ASN A 196 -7.57 16.02 13.91
CA ASN A 196 -7.16 17.18 14.69
C ASN A 196 -5.78 17.67 14.21
N PHE A 197 -5.77 18.51 13.18
CA PHE A 197 -4.54 19.04 12.60
C PHE A 197 -3.85 20.06 13.52
N SER A 198 -2.59 19.79 13.83
CA SER A 198 -1.66 20.66 14.53
C SER A 198 -1.00 21.69 13.61
N LYS A 199 -0.23 22.61 14.20
CA LYS A 199 0.61 23.55 13.43
C LYS A 199 1.68 22.85 12.60
N ASN A 200 2.17 21.70 13.07
CA ASN A 200 3.14 20.89 12.31
C ASN A 200 2.49 20.30 11.06
N ASP A 201 1.20 19.95 11.12
CA ASP A 201 0.45 19.44 9.97
C ASP A 201 0.25 20.51 8.90
N VAL A 202 -0.03 21.74 9.31
CA VAL A 202 -0.11 22.90 8.40
C VAL A 202 1.24 23.13 7.70
N MET A 203 2.34 23.08 8.46
CA MET A 203 3.68 23.25 7.91
C MET A 203 4.03 22.11 6.94
N LEU A 204 3.78 20.86 7.32
CA LEU A 204 4.05 19.70 6.47
C LEU A 204 3.23 19.75 5.18
N SER A 205 1.94 20.10 5.27
CA SER A 205 1.10 20.24 4.09
C SER A 205 1.60 21.33 3.14
N ALA A 206 2.09 22.46 3.67
CA ALA A 206 2.73 23.47 2.84
C ALA A 206 3.99 22.95 2.13
N VAL A 207 4.81 22.14 2.82
CA VAL A 207 6.00 21.50 2.24
C VAL A 207 5.62 20.51 1.13
N VAL A 208 4.67 19.60 1.40
CA VAL A 208 4.19 18.60 0.43
C VAL A 208 3.63 19.28 -0.81
N MET A 209 2.73 20.26 -0.65
CA MET A 209 2.18 21.01 -1.79
C MET A 209 3.25 21.77 -2.56
N THR A 210 4.27 22.31 -1.87
CA THR A 210 5.38 22.98 -2.55
C THR A 210 6.15 21.99 -3.43
N TYR A 211 6.49 20.81 -2.93
CA TYR A 211 7.14 19.78 -3.75
C TYR A 211 6.25 19.35 -4.91
N TRP A 212 4.96 19.09 -4.68
CA TRP A 212 4.07 18.55 -5.72
C TRP A 212 3.80 19.59 -6.81
N THR A 213 3.61 20.85 -6.42
CA THR A 213 3.41 21.93 -7.38
C THR A 213 4.68 22.37 -8.08
N ASN A 214 5.87 22.20 -7.47
CA ASN A 214 7.14 22.39 -8.17
C ASN A 214 7.34 21.29 -9.21
N PHE A 215 7.15 20.03 -8.83
CA PHE A 215 7.20 18.89 -9.74
C PHE A 215 6.25 19.10 -10.93
N ALA A 216 5.01 19.54 -10.69
CA ALA A 216 4.08 19.85 -11.77
C ALA A 216 4.51 21.02 -12.68
N LYS A 217 5.30 21.98 -12.18
CA LYS A 217 5.77 23.14 -12.94
C LYS A 217 7.03 22.84 -13.74
N THR A 218 7.92 21.99 -13.24
CA THR A 218 9.29 21.89 -13.74
C THR A 218 9.83 20.48 -13.94
N GLY A 219 9.07 19.44 -13.55
CA GLY A 219 9.69 18.15 -13.22
C GLY A 219 10.64 18.31 -12.05
#